data_AF-A0A4U7DAT1-F1
#
_entry.id   AF-A0A4U7DAT1-F1
#
_cell.length_a   1.000
_cell.length_b   1.000
_cell.length_c   1.000
_cell.angle_alpha   90.00
_cell.angle_beta   90.00
_cell.angle_gamma   90.00
#
_symmetry.space_group_name_H-M   'P 1'
#
loop_
_entity.id
_entity.type
_entity.pdbx_description
1 polymer ?
#
loop_
_entity_poly.entity_id
_entity_poly.type
_entity_poly.pdbx_seq_one_letter_code
_entity_poly.pdbx_strand_id
1 'polypeptide(L)' 'MADSGDSARNAAEYRHADGSVEIVFAVDDGRVLTVREYPDEETFESETESAAYVGQHEGVSDLPAVEAFEETDDS' A
#
# COMPACT_ATOMS: atom_id res chain seq x y z
N MET A 1 -21.71 -3.65 18.14
CA MET A 1 -20.35 -3.80 18.72
C MET A 1 -19.43 -3.89 17.52
N ALA A 2 -18.72 -2.82 17.20
CA ALA A 2 -17.76 -2.83 16.10
C ALA A 2 -16.55 -3.66 16.54
N ASP A 3 -16.13 -4.58 15.68
CA ASP A 3 -14.98 -5.45 15.89
C ASP A 3 -13.73 -4.58 16.11
N SER A 4 -13.25 -4.51 17.35
CA SER A 4 -12.07 -3.70 17.70
C SER A 4 -10.74 -4.35 17.27
N GLY A 5 -10.78 -5.51 16.60
CA GLY A 5 -9.59 -6.18 16.06
C GLY A 5 -9.16 -5.66 14.69
N ASP A 6 -10.11 -5.18 13.88
CA ASP A 6 -9.86 -4.74 12.51
C ASP A 6 -9.20 -3.35 12.43
N SER A 7 -9.58 -2.46 13.35
CA SER A 7 -9.05 -1.10 13.44
C SER A 7 -7.60 -1.02 13.92
N ALA A 8 -7.09 -2.02 14.64
CA ALA A 8 -5.74 -2.00 15.18
C ALA A 8 -4.64 -2.23 14.13
N ARG A 9 -4.98 -2.82 12.98
CA ARG A 9 -4.02 -3.07 11.89
C ARG A 9 -4.06 -2.01 10.81
N ASN A 10 -5.14 -1.26 10.68
CA ASN A 10 -5.19 -0.15 9.73
C ASN A 10 -4.08 0.86 10.04
N ALA A 11 -3.35 1.26 9.00
CA ALA A 11 -2.15 2.09 9.07
C ALA A 11 -0.97 1.50 9.89
N ALA A 12 -0.98 0.19 10.20
CA ALA A 12 0.19 -0.47 10.75
C ALA A 12 1.31 -0.54 9.71
N GLU A 13 2.54 -0.22 10.14
CA GLU A 13 3.75 -0.25 9.32
C GLU A 13 4.62 -1.45 9.74
N TYR A 14 5.12 -2.18 8.75
CA TYR A 14 6.05 -3.30 8.92
C TYR A 14 7.31 -3.05 8.09
N ARG A 15 8.47 -3.35 8.65
CA ARG A 15 9.76 -3.25 7.96
C ARG A 15 10.32 -4.64 7.71
N HIS A 16 10.73 -4.88 6.49
CA HIS A 16 11.26 -6.17 6.06
C HIS A 16 12.79 -6.15 5.98
N ALA A 17 13.39 -7.36 5.94
CA ALA A 17 14.84 -7.51 5.93
C ALA A 17 15.50 -7.03 4.63
N ASP A 18 14.73 -7.04 3.52
CA ASP A 18 15.09 -6.46 2.23
C ASP A 18 15.00 -4.92 2.21
N GLY A 19 14.60 -4.30 3.31
CA GLY A 19 14.48 -2.85 3.42
C GLY A 19 13.13 -2.28 2.98
N SER A 20 12.24 -3.09 2.40
CA SER A 20 10.89 -2.66 2.06
C SER A 20 10.05 -2.36 3.31
N VAL A 21 9.09 -1.46 3.13
CA VAL A 21 8.11 -1.07 4.12
C VAL A 21 6.72 -1.45 3.63
N GLU A 22 5.97 -2.19 4.43
CA GLU A 22 4.57 -2.54 4.15
C GLU A 22 3.63 -1.77 5.08
N ILE A 23 2.67 -1.06 4.50
CA ILE A 23 1.66 -0.28 5.20
C ILE A 23 0.30 -0.90 4.93
N VAL A 24 -0.42 -1.26 5.98
CA VAL A 24 -1.77 -1.83 5.85
C VAL A 24 -2.78 -0.73 5.57
N PHE A 25 -3.42 -0.81 4.41
CA PHE A 25 -4.48 0.11 4.00
C PHE A 25 -5.87 -0.35 4.46
N ALA A 26 -6.16 -1.65 4.34
CA ALA A 26 -7.42 -2.23 4.78
C ALA A 26 -7.27 -3.71 5.15
N VAL A 27 -8.12 -4.18 6.08
CA VAL A 27 -8.34 -5.60 6.34
C VAL A 27 -9.83 -5.86 6.10
N ASP A 28 -10.15 -6.82 5.25
CA ASP A 28 -11.54 -7.18 4.94
C ASP A 28 -11.63 -8.67 4.58
N ASP A 29 -12.58 -9.38 5.19
CA ASP A 29 -12.82 -10.82 4.98
C ASP A 29 -11.55 -11.70 5.05
N GLY A 30 -10.65 -11.40 6.01
CA GLY A 30 -9.38 -12.12 6.19
C GLY A 30 -8.32 -11.84 5.12
N ARG A 31 -8.58 -10.90 4.21
CA ARG A 31 -7.62 -10.37 3.24
C ARG A 31 -7.06 -9.06 3.75
N VAL A 32 -5.81 -8.78 3.42
CA VAL A 32 -5.14 -7.53 3.75
C VAL A 32 -4.77 -6.84 2.46
N LEU A 33 -5.20 -5.58 2.31
CA LEU A 33 -4.75 -4.68 1.25
C LEU A 33 -3.63 -3.83 1.82
N THR A 34 -2.47 -3.86 1.17
CA THR A 34 -1.27 -3.14 1.62
C THR A 34 -0.68 -2.29 0.50
N VAL A 35 0.03 -1.24 0.89
CA VAL A 35 0.99 -0.53 0.04
C VAL A 35 2.38 -0.99 0.47
N ARG A 36 3.22 -1.39 -0.49
CA ARG A 36 4.62 -1.75 -0.23
C ARG A 36 5.55 -0.76 -0.90
N GLU A 37 6.36 -0.09 -0.10
CA GLU A 37 7.47 0.77 -0.55
C GLU A 37 8.74 -0.07 -0.63
N TYR A 38 9.44 0.00 -1.76
CA TYR A 38 10.72 -0.67 -1.97
C TYR A 38 11.85 0.32 -1.68
N PRO A 39 13.01 -0.16 -1.20
CA PRO A 39 14.16 0.70 -0.93
C PRO A 39 14.69 1.42 -2.18
N ASP A 40 14.50 0.81 -3.35
CA ASP A 40 14.93 1.30 -4.65
C ASP A 40 14.18 0.60 -5.81
N GLU A 41 14.26 1.19 -7.00
CA GLU A 41 13.61 0.70 -8.23
C GLU A 41 14.16 -0.67 -8.67
N GLU A 42 15.47 -0.90 -8.53
CA GLU A 42 16.10 -2.17 -8.90
C GLU A 42 15.50 -3.34 -8.09
N THR A 43 15.29 -3.14 -6.78
CA THR A 43 14.65 -4.13 -5.92
C THR A 43 13.20 -4.37 -6.32
N PHE A 44 12.44 -3.32 -6.67
CA PHE A 44 11.08 -3.45 -7.18
C PHE A 44 11.02 -4.27 -8.47
N GLU A 45 11.88 -3.98 -9.44
CA GLU A 45 11.95 -4.70 -10.70
C GLU A 45 12.29 -6.18 -10.47
N SER A 46 13.29 -6.46 -9.62
CA SER A 46 13.69 -7.84 -9.31
C SER A 46 12.58 -8.64 -8.63
N GLU A 47 11.84 -8.06 -7.68
CA GLU A 47 10.77 -8.75 -6.97
C GLU A 47 9.56 -9.00 -7.90
N THR A 48 9.22 -8.02 -8.74
CA THR A 48 8.06 -8.09 -9.63
C THR A 48 8.30 -8.89 -10.91
N GLU A 49 9.55 -9.11 -11.32
CA GLU A 49 9.90 -9.97 -12.46
C GLU A 49 9.33 -11.39 -12.29
N SER A 50 9.30 -11.87 -11.04
CA SER A 50 8.77 -13.19 -10.69
C SER A 50 7.24 -13.22 -10.50
N ALA A 51 6.59 -12.06 -10.47
CA ALA A 51 5.18 -11.92 -10.18
C ALA A 51 4.31 -12.03 -11.44
N ALA A 52 3.09 -12.57 -11.27
CA ALA A 52 2.10 -12.56 -12.33
C ALA A 52 1.41 -11.19 -12.37
N TYR A 53 1.61 -10.43 -13.45
CA TYR A 53 0.84 -9.22 -13.69
C TYR A 53 -0.62 -9.58 -14.02
N VAL A 54 -1.56 -9.11 -13.20
CA VAL A 54 -3.01 -9.40 -13.32
C VAL A 54 -3.86 -8.21 -13.74
N GLY A 55 -3.26 -7.04 -13.97
CA GLY A 55 -3.96 -5.80 -14.30
C GLY A 55 -3.91 -4.77 -13.17
N GLN A 56 -4.74 -3.73 -13.29
CA GLN A 56 -4.85 -2.67 -12.28
C GLN A 56 -6.02 -2.97 -11.33
N HIS A 57 -5.85 -2.67 -10.05
CA HIS A 57 -6.93 -2.81 -9.07
C HIS A 57 -7.89 -1.62 -9.22
N GLU A 58 -9.11 -1.85 -9.72
CA GLU A 58 -10.09 -0.79 -10.05
C GLU A 58 -10.26 0.22 -8.90
N GLY A 59 -10.50 -0.26 -7.67
CA GLY A 59 -10.69 0.62 -6.51
C GLY A 59 -9.47 1.45 -6.09
N VAL A 60 -8.27 1.14 -6.59
CA VAL A 60 -7.05 1.94 -6.39
C VAL A 60 -6.81 2.84 -7.59
N SER A 61 -7.09 2.37 -8.82
CA SER A 61 -7.00 3.19 -10.03
C SER A 61 -7.94 4.39 -10.04
N ASP A 62 -9.06 4.30 -9.32
CA ASP A 62 -10.00 5.41 -9.12
C ASP A 62 -9.55 6.41 -8.05
N LEU A 63 -8.48 6.13 -7.30
CA LEU A 63 -7.95 7.08 -6.32
C LEU A 63 -7.31 8.28 -7.03
N PRO A 64 -7.43 9.49 -6.46
CA PRO A 64 -6.77 10.67 -7.01
C PRO A 64 -5.26 10.46 -7.10
N ALA A 65 -4.63 11.04 -8.12
CA ALA A 65 -3.17 11.11 -8.19
C ALA A 65 -2.60 11.92 -7.02
N VAL A 66 -1.31 11.75 -6.72
CA VAL A 66 -0.62 12.46 -5.63
C VAL A 66 -0.80 13.98 -5.72
N GLU A 67 -0.87 14.53 -6.93
CA GLU A 67 -1.11 15.95 -7.23
C GLU A 67 -2.42 16.49 -6.63
N ALA A 68 -3.41 15.63 -6.36
CA ALA A 68 -4.66 16.02 -5.73
C ALA A 68 -4.57 16.14 -4.19
N PHE A 69 -3.49 15.61 -3.60
CA PHE A 69 -3.20 15.65 -2.16
C PHE A 69 -2.07 16.61 -1.81
N GLU A 70 -1.32 17.10 -2.80
CA GLU A 70 -0.45 18.25 -2.64
C GLU A 70 -1.35 19.45 -2.35
N GLU A 71 -1.50 19.79 -1.06
CA GLU A 71 -2.13 21.04 -0.66
C GLU A 71 -1.45 22.16 -1.46
N THR A 72 -2.23 22.95 -2.18
CA THR A 72 -1.75 24.24 -2.66
C THR A 72 -1.33 24.99 -1.41
N ASP A 73 -0.02 25.06 -1.18
CA ASP A 73 0.58 25.95 -0.19
C ASP A 73 0.26 27.37 -0.65
N ASP A 74 -0.95 27.83 -0.34
CA ASP A 74 -1.41 29.19 -0.53
C ASP A 74 -0.75 30.01 0.59
N SER A 75 0.53 30.34 0.36
CA SER A 75 1.32 31.29 1.14
C SER A 75 0.87 32.73 0.92
#